data_AF-A0A1I5JA52-F1
#
_entry.id   AF-A0A1I5JA52-F1
#
_cell.length_a   1.000
_cell.length_b   1.000
_cell.length_c   1.000
_cell.angle_alpha   90.00
_cell.angle_beta   90.00
_cell.angle_gamma   90.00
#
_symmetry.space_group_name_H-M   'P 1'
#
loop_
_entity.id
_entity.type
_entity.pdbx_description
1 polymer ?
#
loop_
_entity_poly.entity_id
_entity_poly.type
_entity_poly.pdbx_seq_one_letter_code
_entity_poly.pdbx_strand_id
1 'polypeptide(L)' 'MSYPNQWSEGSVNPKKGFRIHLLVFLLCIPVMWIVWYFTDRSYPWPLWSTIAWGIGVLFHYLGVFVFKKVKSN' A
#
# COMPACT_ATOMS: atom_id res chain seq x y z
N MET A 1 -26.00 32.15 2.56
CA MET A 1 -26.55 30.84 2.96
C MET A 1 -25.42 29.81 2.81
N SER A 2 -24.68 29.51 3.87
CA SER A 2 -23.60 28.51 3.83
C SER A 2 -24.16 27.18 4.32
N TYR A 3 -24.17 26.16 3.46
CA TYR A 3 -24.57 24.82 3.84
C TYR A 3 -23.45 24.17 4.67
N PRO A 4 -23.69 23.73 5.91
CA PRO A 4 -22.70 22.94 6.63
C PRO A 4 -22.54 21.61 5.88
N ASN A 5 -21.34 21.34 5.40
CA ASN A 5 -20.95 20.05 4.85
C ASN A 5 -20.93 19.02 5.99
N GLN A 6 -22.10 18.46 6.31
CA GLN A 6 -22.35 17.47 7.37
C GLN A 6 -21.75 16.07 7.06
N TRP A 7 -20.79 15.99 6.14
CA TRP A 7 -20.02 14.77 5.95
C TRP A 7 -19.16 14.59 7.20
N SER A 8 -19.58 13.69 8.08
CA SER A 8 -18.68 13.11 9.07
C SER A 8 -17.48 12.58 8.28
N GLU A 9 -16.34 13.25 8.40
CA GLU A 9 -15.06 12.67 8.01
C GLU A 9 -14.88 11.43 8.88
N GLY A 10 -15.40 10.28 8.40
CA GLY A 10 -15.30 9.02 9.10
C GLY A 10 -13.83 8.82 9.44
N SER A 11 -13.52 8.61 10.72
CA SER A 11 -12.14 8.64 11.20
C SER A 11 -11.24 7.74 10.35
N VAL A 12 -10.46 8.34 9.44
CA VAL A 12 -9.58 7.59 8.55
C VAL A 12 -8.44 7.08 9.41
N ASN A 13 -8.41 5.76 9.66
CA ASN A 13 -7.34 5.14 10.42
C ASN A 13 -6.18 4.80 9.47
N PRO A 14 -5.06 5.57 9.48
CA PRO A 14 -3.95 5.34 8.56
C PRO A 14 -3.30 3.96 8.76
N LYS A 15 -3.35 3.39 9.97
CA LYS A 15 -2.86 2.03 10.23
C LYS A 15 -3.71 0.97 9.54
N LYS A 16 -5.03 1.18 9.44
CA LYS A 16 -5.94 0.28 8.70
C LYS A 16 -5.62 0.32 7.20
N GLY A 17 -5.40 1.53 6.66
CA GLY A 17 -4.95 1.70 5.26
C GLY A 17 -3.65 0.95 4.98
N PHE A 18 -2.65 1.08 5.85
CA PHE A 18 -1.37 0.36 5.72
C PHE A 18 -1.56 -1.17 5.74
N ARG A 19 -2.34 -1.70 6.68
CA ARG A 19 -2.60 -3.15 6.77
C ARG A 19 -3.24 -3.72 5.50
N ILE A 20 -4.18 -2.99 4.90
CA ILE A 20 -4.82 -3.40 3.65
C ILE A 20 -3.80 -3.38 2.52
N HIS A 21 -3.03 -2.31 2.37
CA HIS A 21 -2.00 -2.21 1.32
C HIS A 21 -0.96 -3.34 1.45
N LEU A 22 -0.49 -3.62 2.67
CA LEU A 22 0.44 -4.70 2.94
C LEU A 22 -0.16 -6.09 2.62
N LEU A 23 -1.42 -6.33 3.02
CA LEU A 23 -2.09 -7.60 2.74
C LEU A 23 -2.26 -7.82 1.23
N VAL A 24 -2.71 -6.80 0.50
CA VAL A 24 -2.82 -6.83 -0.96
C VAL A 24 -1.46 -7.14 -1.60
N PHE A 25 -0.38 -6.49 -1.14
CA PHE A 25 0.97 -6.79 -1.60
C PHE A 25 1.36 -8.25 -1.35
N LEU A 26 1.14 -8.76 -0.13
CA LEU A 26 1.51 -10.13 0.25
C LEU A 26 0.69 -11.21 -0.47
N LEU A 27 -0.54 -10.91 -0.91
CA LEU A 27 -1.34 -11.87 -1.67
C LEU A 27 -1.09 -11.78 -3.18
N CYS A 28 -1.03 -10.56 -3.73
CA CYS A 28 -0.92 -10.38 -5.18
C CYS A 28 0.48 -10.72 -5.70
N ILE A 29 1.56 -10.35 -4.99
CA ILE A 29 2.92 -10.62 -5.47
C ILE A 29 3.19 -12.12 -5.65
N PRO A 30 2.93 -13.01 -4.67
CA PRO A 30 3.10 -14.44 -4.86
C PRO A 30 2.25 -15.00 -6.00
N VAL A 31 1.00 -14.54 -6.15
CA VAL A 31 0.14 -14.96 -7.26
C VAL A 31 0.76 -14.60 -8.61
N MET A 32 1.31 -13.39 -8.77
CA MET A 32 2.00 -13.00 -10.00
C MET A 32 3.23 -13.89 -10.28
N TRP A 33 4.03 -14.18 -9.25
CA TRP A 33 5.18 -15.08 -9.37
C TRP A 33 4.78 -16.52 -9.71
N ILE A 34 3.69 -17.01 -9.14
CA ILE A 34 3.10 -18.33 -9.47
C ILE A 34 2.68 -18.35 -10.94
N VAL A 35 1.90 -17.36 -11.38
CA VAL A 35 1.46 -17.26 -12.78
C VAL A 35 2.66 -17.26 -13.71
N TRP A 36 3.67 -16.43 -13.45
CA TRP A 36 4.90 -16.38 -14.23
C TRP A 36 5.63 -17.74 -14.26
N TYR A 37 5.74 -18.41 -13.12
CA TYR A 37 6.40 -19.72 -13.05
C TYR A 37 5.72 -20.80 -13.92
N PHE A 38 4.39 -20.75 -14.02
CA PHE A 38 3.59 -21.74 -14.75
C PHE A 38 3.26 -21.36 -16.21
N THR A 39 3.55 -20.13 -16.67
CA THR A 39 3.23 -19.68 -18.04
C THR A 39 4.47 -19.54 -18.90
N ASP A 40 5.24 -18.47 -18.71
CA ASP A 40 6.47 -18.22 -19.46
C ASP A 40 7.53 -17.59 -18.55
N ARG A 41 8.65 -18.31 -18.44
CA ARG A 41 9.81 -17.94 -17.61
C ARG A 41 10.88 -17.16 -18.38
N SER A 42 10.66 -16.88 -19.66
CA SER A 42 11.60 -16.14 -20.51
C SER A 42 11.88 -14.73 -20.00
N TYR A 43 10.87 -14.07 -19.41
CA TYR A 43 10.97 -12.71 -18.90
C TYR A 43 10.28 -12.56 -17.54
N PRO A 44 11.01 -12.23 -16.45
CA PRO A 44 10.46 -12.12 -15.09
C PRO A 44 9.68 -10.82 -14.87
N TRP A 45 8.57 -10.66 -15.60
CA TRP A 45 7.71 -9.48 -15.49
C TRP A 45 7.20 -9.17 -14.05
N PRO A 46 6.97 -10.14 -13.13
CA PRO A 46 6.54 -9.83 -11.77
C PRO A 46 7.57 -9.04 -10.96
N LEU A 47 8.83 -9.03 -11.40
CA LEU A 47 9.92 -8.31 -10.73
C LEU A 47 9.62 -6.81 -10.65
N TRP A 48 9.13 -6.22 -11.75
CA TRP A 48 8.82 -4.79 -11.80
C TRP A 48 7.68 -4.43 -10.86
N SER A 49 6.61 -5.24 -10.84
CA SER A 49 5.50 -5.08 -9.90
C SER A 49 5.95 -5.20 -8.45
N THR A 50 6.82 -6.18 -8.16
CA THR A 50 7.37 -6.41 -6.81
C THR A 50 8.16 -5.20 -6.32
N ILE A 51 9.04 -4.65 -7.16
CA ILE A 51 9.88 -3.49 -6.79
C ILE A 51 9.02 -2.22 -6.65
N ALA A 52 8.21 -1.90 -7.66
CA ALA A 52 7.42 -0.68 -7.67
C ALA A 52 6.41 -0.63 -6.51
N TRP A 53 5.69 -1.73 -6.27
CA TRP A 53 4.75 -1.80 -5.15
C TRP A 53 5.47 -1.91 -3.80
N GLY A 54 6.61 -2.60 -3.74
CA GLY A 54 7.43 -2.69 -2.52
C GLY A 54 7.87 -1.31 -2.04
N ILE A 55 8.27 -0.44 -2.97
CA ILE A 55 8.57 0.98 -2.69
C ILE A 55 7.32 1.68 -2.15
N GLY A 56 6.15 1.49 -2.77
CA GLY A 56 4.88 2.06 -2.29
C GLY A 56 4.52 1.63 -0.86
N VAL A 57 4.69 0.35 -0.52
CA VAL A 57 4.48 -0.18 0.84
C VAL A 57 5.48 0.43 1.82
N LEU A 58 6.75 0.56 1.44
CA LEU A 58 7.79 1.18 2.26
C LEU A 58 7.43 2.64 2.60
N PHE A 59 7.10 3.46 1.60
CA PHE A 59 6.72 4.85 1.84
C PHE A 59 5.42 4.98 2.63
N HIS A 60 4.45 4.07 2.43
CA HIS A 60 3.24 4.02 3.26
C HIS A 60 3.57 3.71 4.72
N TYR A 61 4.48 2.75 4.98
CA TYR A 61 4.97 2.46 6.33
C TYR A 61 5.63 3.70 6.96
N LEU A 62 6.53 4.37 6.23
CA LEU A 62 7.19 5.58 6.71
C LEU A 62 6.18 6.69 7.04
N GLY A 63 5.18 6.92 6.18
CA GLY A 63 4.12 7.89 6.43
C GLY A 63 3.27 7.59 7.66
N VAL A 64 2.95 6.32 7.92
CA VAL A 64 2.07 5.92 9.03
C VAL A 64 2.80 5.84 10.37
N PHE A 65 4.03 5.34 10.38
CA PHE A 65 4.75 4.98 11.61
C PHE A 65 5.95 5.87 11.93
N VAL A 66 6.62 6.43 10.92
CA VAL A 66 7.86 7.21 11.12
C VAL A 66 7.56 8.71 11.12
N PHE A 67 6.95 9.23 10.06
CA PHE A 67 6.73 10.67 9.90
C PHE A 67 5.61 11.22 10.78
N LYS A 68 4.73 10.36 11.30
CA LYS A 68 3.64 10.77 12.19
C LYS A 68 4.11 11.33 13.55
N LYS A 69 5.42 11.30 13.83
CA LYS A 69 6.02 11.76 15.10
C LYS A 69 6.90 13.00 14.97
N VAL A 70 6.80 13.79 13.90
CA VAL A 70 7.47 15.10 13.80
C VAL A 70 6.48 16.22 14.12
N LYS A 71 6.00 16.26 15.37
CA LYS A 71 5.43 17.46 15.99
C LYS A 71 5.69 17.40 17.49
N SER A 72 6.84 17.91 17.89
CA SER A 72 7.20 18.16 19.29
C SER A 72 8.04 19.45 19.31
N ASN A 73 7.35 20.53 19.68
CA ASN A 73 7.79 21.81 20.28
C ASN A 73 9.06 22.48 19.76
#